data_AF-A0A355GU46-F1
#
_entry.id   AF-A0A355GU46-F1
#
_cell.length_a   1.000
_cell.length_b   1.000
_cell.length_c   1.000
_cell.angle_alpha   90.00
_cell.angle_beta   90.00
_cell.angle_gamma   90.00
#
_symmetry.space_group_name_H-M   'P 1'
#
loop_
_entity.id
_entity.type
_entity.pdbx_description
1 polymer ?
#
loop_
_entity_poly.entity_id
_entity_poly.type
_entity_poly.pdbx_seq_one_letter_code
_entity_poly.pdbx_strand_id
1 'polypeptide(L)'
;MDWDLSILQWFVDLRNPILDKISYYITMVGSENFYLLALTVIFWCINKRFGFRLGLIVICSDYLNTALKQAFKIARPEGKWPGLVESMHAETGGGYGFPSGHAQGSATFWTFLATGIRRSWLTILAVVLFLLIGSSRIYLAVHSPSDVLVGWVVGLLVVFLAHLIFEWYQRSKLKNRHKLKVSWGLSLTLAVALPLILVAFNYTINGFKSVGFIIGFLVGGLLEDKYVKFDVKATFLKHILKVVIGIGGIMALRIGLKPVLAAIIPATGFLANPIGTVGAPEPATLAEGIAGLIRYAAMSIFGIYVAPLIFRLLKLSGVVADAPNDTPARSIGV
;
A
#
# COMPACT_ATOMS: atom_id res chain seq x y z
N MET A 1 -27.75 22.74 -8.09
CA MET A 1 -27.36 21.55 -7.31
C MET A 1 -25.88 21.33 -7.52
N ASP A 2 -25.11 21.05 -6.47
CA ASP A 2 -23.69 20.71 -6.58
C ASP A 2 -23.51 19.51 -7.52
N TRP A 3 -22.55 19.56 -8.43
CA TRP A 3 -22.36 18.50 -9.43
C TRP A 3 -21.97 17.17 -8.76
N ASP A 4 -21.24 17.26 -7.64
CA ASP A 4 -20.88 16.11 -6.80
C ASP A 4 -22.14 15.40 -6.28
N LEU A 5 -23.09 16.17 -5.73
CA LEU A 5 -24.35 15.64 -5.21
C LEU A 5 -25.23 15.09 -6.34
N SER A 6 -25.27 15.77 -7.49
CA SER A 6 -26.10 15.37 -8.63
C SER A 6 -25.68 14.01 -9.20
N ILE A 7 -24.36 13.81 -9.39
CA ILE A 7 -23.82 12.53 -9.85
C ILE A 7 -23.96 11.47 -8.76
N LEU A 8 -23.70 11.81 -7.50
CA LEU A 8 -23.86 10.89 -6.38
C LEU A 8 -25.30 10.37 -6.28
N GLN A 9 -26.29 11.26 -6.39
CA GLN A 9 -27.70 10.88 -6.35
C GLN A 9 -28.06 9.96 -7.51
N TRP A 10 -27.57 10.24 -8.73
CA TRP A 10 -27.77 9.33 -9.87
C TRP A 10 -27.25 7.91 -9.58
N PHE A 11 -26.10 7.79 -8.92
CA PHE A 11 -25.58 6.49 -8.49
C PHE A 11 -26.44 5.82 -7.40
N VAL A 12 -26.99 6.60 -6.47
CA VAL A 12 -27.91 6.11 -5.42
C VAL A 12 -29.21 5.62 -6.03
N ASP A 13 -29.74 6.30 -7.04
CA ASP A 13 -30.99 5.94 -7.72
C ASP A 13 -30.86 4.64 -8.54
N LEU A 14 -29.64 4.24 -8.91
CA LEU A 14 -29.37 2.96 -9.57
C LEU A 14 -29.39 1.76 -8.60
N ARG A 15 -29.49 1.99 -7.29
CA ARG A 15 -29.28 0.94 -6.29
C ARG A 15 -30.29 -0.19 -6.41
N ASN A 16 -29.78 -1.42 -6.38
CA ASN A 16 -30.59 -2.64 -6.32
C ASN A 16 -29.74 -3.83 -5.81
N PRO A 17 -30.37 -4.92 -5.34
CA PRO A 17 -29.66 -6.02 -4.68
C PRO A 17 -28.53 -6.67 -5.49
N ILE A 18 -28.59 -6.60 -6.83
CA ILE A 18 -27.55 -7.16 -7.71
C ILE A 18 -26.37 -6.19 -7.78
N LEU A 19 -26.63 -4.92 -8.11
CA LEU A 19 -25.59 -3.89 -8.21
C LEU A 19 -24.92 -3.59 -6.86
N ASP A 20 -25.64 -3.77 -5.74
CA ASP A 20 -25.09 -3.64 -4.39
C ASP A 20 -23.97 -4.67 -4.15
N LYS A 21 -24.26 -5.94 -4.44
CA LYS A 21 -23.28 -7.03 -4.32
C LYS A 21 -22.10 -6.83 -5.27
N ILE A 22 -22.38 -6.49 -6.53
CA ILE A 22 -21.33 -6.26 -7.53
C ILE A 22 -20.41 -5.13 -7.07
N SER A 23 -20.98 -4.00 -6.64
CA SER A 23 -20.21 -2.85 -6.17
C SER A 23 -19.42 -3.16 -4.90
N TYR A 24 -19.98 -3.94 -3.97
CA TYR A 24 -19.27 -4.43 -2.79
C TYR A 24 -18.03 -5.27 -3.17
N TYR A 25 -18.18 -6.29 -4.02
CA TYR A 25 -17.06 -7.15 -4.40
C TYR A 25 -16.02 -6.41 -5.25
N ILE A 26 -16.44 -5.51 -6.15
CA ILE A 26 -15.54 -4.65 -6.90
C ILE A 26 -14.71 -3.79 -5.93
N THR A 27 -15.33 -3.15 -4.94
CA THR A 27 -14.57 -2.33 -3.99
C THR A 27 -13.62 -3.16 -3.13
N MET A 28 -13.91 -4.44 -2.86
CA MET A 28 -13.00 -5.29 -2.08
C MET A 28 -11.68 -5.58 -2.80
N VAL A 29 -11.68 -5.63 -4.14
CA VAL A 29 -10.46 -5.68 -4.95
C VAL A 29 -9.62 -4.40 -4.79
N GLY A 30 -10.25 -3.29 -4.41
CA GLY A 30 -9.60 -2.02 -4.10
C GLY A 30 -9.03 -1.90 -2.69
N SER A 31 -9.17 -2.93 -1.85
CA SER A 31 -8.85 -2.87 -0.42
C SER A 31 -7.37 -3.11 -0.09
N GLU A 32 -6.92 -2.58 1.04
CA GLU A 32 -5.57 -2.83 1.58
C GLU A 32 -5.26 -4.32 1.76
N ASN A 33 -6.25 -5.12 2.18
CA ASN A 33 -6.09 -6.56 2.37
C ASN A 33 -5.85 -7.28 1.04
N PHE A 34 -6.56 -6.87 -0.04
CA PHE A 34 -6.31 -7.38 -1.38
C PHE A 34 -4.89 -7.04 -1.84
N TYR A 35 -4.45 -5.77 -1.68
CA TYR A 35 -3.11 -5.38 -2.09
C TYR A 35 -2.03 -6.07 -1.27
N LEU A 36 -2.22 -6.29 0.04
CA LEU A 36 -1.29 -7.07 0.86
C LEU A 36 -1.11 -8.49 0.29
N LEU A 37 -2.21 -9.17 -0.04
CA LEU A 37 -2.15 -10.51 -0.64
C LEU A 37 -1.48 -10.47 -2.02
N ALA A 38 -1.88 -9.54 -2.89
CA ALA A 38 -1.32 -9.45 -4.24
C ALA A 38 0.18 -9.13 -4.21
N LEU A 39 0.61 -8.17 -3.37
CA LEU A 39 2.01 -7.78 -3.21
C LEU A 39 2.86 -8.92 -2.68
N THR A 40 2.38 -9.67 -1.70
CA THR A 40 3.10 -10.82 -1.14
C THR A 40 3.26 -11.95 -2.15
N VAL A 41 2.21 -12.24 -2.95
CA VAL A 41 2.31 -13.19 -4.07
C VAL A 41 3.33 -12.71 -5.10
N ILE A 42 3.26 -11.44 -5.54
CA ILE A 42 4.19 -10.90 -6.53
C ILE A 42 5.63 -10.96 -6.02
N PHE A 43 5.86 -10.54 -4.77
CA PHE A 43 7.19 -10.49 -4.16
C PHE A 43 7.78 -11.88 -3.87
N TRP A 44 7.00 -12.81 -3.30
CA TRP A 44 7.51 -14.13 -2.88
C TRP A 44 7.52 -15.18 -3.98
N CYS A 45 6.65 -15.06 -4.99
CA CYS A 45 6.39 -16.14 -5.95
C CYS A 45 6.72 -15.76 -7.40
N ILE A 46 6.62 -14.49 -7.78
CA ILE A 46 6.72 -14.07 -9.19
C ILE A 46 8.03 -13.34 -9.47
N ASN A 47 8.24 -12.18 -8.85
CA ASN A 47 9.39 -11.34 -9.09
C ASN A 47 9.67 -10.43 -7.88
N LYS A 48 10.70 -10.80 -7.11
CA LYS A 48 11.15 -10.07 -5.91
C LYS A 48 11.37 -8.58 -6.18
N ARG A 49 12.13 -8.25 -7.22
CA ARG A 49 12.53 -6.87 -7.52
C ARG A 49 11.33 -6.02 -7.93
N PHE A 50 10.45 -6.58 -8.74
CA PHE A 50 9.23 -5.91 -9.18
C PHE A 50 8.24 -5.75 -8.02
N GLY A 51 7.98 -6.81 -7.26
CA GLY A 51 7.12 -6.79 -6.08
C GLY A 51 7.58 -5.79 -5.02
N PHE A 52 8.90 -5.69 -4.80
CA PHE A 52 9.47 -4.69 -3.90
C PHE A 52 9.17 -3.26 -4.39
N ARG A 53 9.44 -2.96 -5.66
CA ARG A 53 9.16 -1.62 -6.23
C ARG A 53 7.67 -1.26 -6.16
N LEU A 54 6.80 -2.20 -6.54
CA LEU A 54 5.35 -2.01 -6.49
C LEU A 54 4.87 -1.77 -5.04
N GLY A 55 5.36 -2.57 -4.09
CA GLY A 55 5.02 -2.41 -2.67
C GLY A 55 5.45 -1.05 -2.11
N LEU A 56 6.68 -0.61 -2.42
CA LEU A 56 7.18 0.69 -2.00
C LEU A 56 6.31 1.84 -2.53
N ILE A 57 5.93 1.80 -3.81
CA ILE A 57 5.09 2.84 -4.43
C ILE A 57 3.69 2.86 -3.82
N VAL A 58 3.09 1.68 -3.57
CA VAL A 58 1.76 1.59 -2.95
C VAL A 58 1.79 2.18 -1.54
N ILE A 59 2.80 1.87 -0.74
CA ILE A 59 2.93 2.41 0.63
C ILE A 59 3.19 3.93 0.59
N CYS A 60 4.01 4.44 -0.33
CA CYS A 60 4.20 5.88 -0.51
C CYS A 60 2.91 6.59 -0.96
N SER A 61 2.13 5.96 -1.83
CA SER A 61 0.81 6.47 -2.24
C SER A 61 -0.15 6.52 -1.06
N ASP A 62 -0.19 5.47 -0.24
CA ASP A 62 -1.02 5.43 0.97
C ASP A 62 -0.64 6.54 1.98
N TYR A 63 0.66 6.75 2.22
CA TYR A 63 1.12 7.87 3.04
C TYR A 63 0.64 9.22 2.49
N LEU A 64 0.76 9.45 1.17
CA LEU A 64 0.27 10.67 0.54
C LEU A 64 -1.24 10.82 0.67
N ASN A 65 -2.00 9.73 0.51
CA ASN A 65 -3.46 9.74 0.67
C ASN A 65 -3.86 10.17 2.08
N THR A 66 -3.24 9.56 3.10
CA THR A 66 -3.55 9.86 4.49
C THR A 66 -3.12 11.28 4.86
N ALA A 67 -1.99 11.78 4.35
CA ALA A 67 -1.56 13.15 4.54
C ALA A 67 -2.54 14.16 3.92
N LEU A 68 -2.98 13.92 2.67
CA LEU A 68 -3.98 14.77 2.01
C LEU A 68 -5.32 14.75 2.76
N LYS A 69 -5.76 13.58 3.24
CA LYS A 69 -6.96 13.48 4.09
C LYS A 69 -6.89 14.40 5.31
N GLN A 70 -5.75 14.48 5.96
CA GLN A 70 -5.55 15.32 7.14
C GLN A 70 -5.36 16.80 6.79
N ALA A 71 -4.77 17.10 5.63
CA ALA A 71 -4.62 18.47 5.16
C ALA A 71 -5.97 19.10 4.80
N PHE A 72 -6.84 18.36 4.10
CA PHE A 72 -8.10 18.89 3.57
C PHE A 72 -9.31 18.69 4.49
N LYS A 73 -9.36 17.57 5.24
CA LYS A 73 -10.42 17.27 6.22
C LYS A 73 -11.85 17.34 5.70
N ILE A 74 -12.02 17.08 4.42
CA ILE A 74 -13.32 17.14 3.77
C ILE A 74 -14.17 15.96 4.26
N ALA A 75 -15.38 16.25 4.73
CA ALA A 75 -16.33 15.26 5.22
C ALA A 75 -16.74 14.25 4.12
N ARG A 76 -17.20 13.07 4.52
CA ARG A 76 -17.82 12.09 3.61
C ARG A 76 -19.24 12.54 3.20
N PRO A 77 -19.86 11.92 2.18
CA PRO A 77 -21.20 12.30 1.74
C PRO A 77 -22.26 12.42 2.85
N GLU A 78 -22.31 11.49 3.80
CA GLU A 78 -23.23 11.59 4.96
C GLU A 78 -23.05 12.87 5.80
N GLY A 79 -21.80 13.32 5.96
CA GLY A 79 -21.50 14.56 6.67
C GLY A 79 -21.66 15.81 5.80
N LYS A 80 -21.44 15.71 4.48
CA LYS A 80 -21.63 16.81 3.51
C LYS A 80 -23.12 17.09 3.26
N TRP A 81 -23.94 16.05 3.19
CA TRP A 81 -25.37 16.11 2.85
C TRP A 81 -26.22 15.24 3.79
N PRO A 82 -26.33 15.61 5.08
CA PRO A 82 -27.06 14.82 6.06
C PRO A 82 -28.53 14.62 5.65
N GLY A 83 -29.00 13.38 5.72
CA GLY A 83 -30.38 13.01 5.40
C GLY A 83 -30.73 12.97 3.91
N LEU A 84 -29.80 13.34 3.01
CA LEU A 84 -30.00 13.24 1.56
C LEU A 84 -29.43 11.95 0.98
N VAL A 85 -28.35 11.43 1.57
CA VAL A 85 -27.67 10.21 1.09
C VAL A 85 -27.22 9.35 2.26
N GLU A 86 -27.45 8.04 2.16
CA GLU A 86 -27.01 7.02 3.12
C GLU A 86 -25.89 6.17 2.52
N SER A 87 -24.79 5.98 3.27
CA SER A 87 -23.70 5.11 2.83
C SER A 87 -24.04 3.65 3.05
N MET A 88 -23.62 2.81 2.11
CA MET A 88 -23.59 1.37 2.29
C MET A 88 -22.16 0.93 2.59
N HIS A 89 -22.00 -0.02 3.50
CA HIS A 89 -20.68 -0.56 3.86
C HIS A 89 -19.69 0.52 4.33
N ALA A 90 -20.15 1.41 5.24
CA ALA A 90 -19.35 2.50 5.77
C ALA A 90 -18.05 2.02 6.44
N GLU A 91 -18.00 0.79 6.94
CA GLU A 91 -16.80 0.13 7.48
C GLU A 91 -15.65 0.04 6.46
N THR A 92 -15.96 0.08 5.18
CA THR A 92 -14.96 0.11 4.10
C THR A 92 -14.30 1.48 3.94
N GLY A 93 -14.76 2.49 4.69
CA GLY A 93 -14.28 3.86 4.66
C GLY A 93 -14.04 4.44 6.06
N GLY A 94 -12.78 4.62 6.46
CA GLY A 94 -12.41 5.34 7.69
C GLY A 94 -12.06 6.82 7.44
N GLY A 95 -12.29 7.69 8.43
CA GLY A 95 -11.85 9.09 8.44
C GLY A 95 -12.46 9.97 7.33
N TYR A 96 -11.75 11.05 6.97
CA TYR A 96 -12.18 12.03 5.97
C TYR A 96 -12.41 11.43 4.56
N GLY A 97 -13.29 12.05 3.78
CA GLY A 97 -13.66 11.62 2.43
C GLY A 97 -12.53 11.85 1.42
N PHE A 98 -11.96 13.05 1.38
CA PHE A 98 -11.05 13.47 0.31
C PHE A 98 -9.56 13.15 0.59
N PRO A 99 -8.78 12.67 -0.40
CA PRO A 99 -9.22 11.96 -1.60
C PRO A 99 -9.55 10.49 -1.27
N SER A 100 -10.24 9.79 -2.17
CA SER A 100 -10.60 8.39 -1.98
C SER A 100 -9.38 7.47 -2.02
N GLY A 101 -9.14 6.73 -0.93
CA GLY A 101 -8.00 5.80 -0.82
C GLY A 101 -8.13 4.59 -1.75
N HIS A 102 -9.34 4.06 -1.96
CA HIS A 102 -9.57 2.95 -2.89
C HIS A 102 -9.34 3.38 -4.34
N ALA A 103 -9.81 4.58 -4.73
CA ALA A 103 -9.57 5.14 -6.06
C ALA A 103 -8.07 5.39 -6.30
N GLN A 104 -7.39 6.02 -5.34
CA GLN A 104 -5.95 6.29 -5.44
C GLN A 104 -5.11 5.01 -5.43
N GLY A 105 -5.40 4.09 -4.52
CA GLY A 105 -4.69 2.82 -4.40
C GLY A 105 -4.84 1.95 -5.65
N SER A 106 -6.05 1.88 -6.21
CA SER A 106 -6.30 1.10 -7.44
C SER A 106 -5.61 1.70 -8.66
N ALA A 107 -5.69 3.03 -8.85
CA ALA A 107 -4.97 3.72 -9.91
C ALA A 107 -3.45 3.53 -9.76
N THR A 108 -2.92 3.54 -8.53
CA THR A 108 -1.50 3.30 -8.27
C THR A 108 -1.09 1.87 -8.60
N PHE A 109 -1.76 0.89 -7.99
CA PHE A 109 -1.39 -0.52 -8.05
C PHE A 109 -1.51 -1.08 -9.47
N TRP A 110 -2.69 -0.94 -10.08
CA TRP A 110 -2.98 -1.55 -11.37
C TRP A 110 -2.21 -0.89 -12.51
N THR A 111 -2.02 0.43 -12.48
CA THR A 111 -1.24 1.14 -13.51
C THR A 111 0.25 0.80 -13.41
N PHE A 112 0.83 0.73 -12.20
CA PHE A 112 2.22 0.30 -12.04
C PHE A 112 2.41 -1.16 -12.47
N LEU A 113 1.44 -2.02 -12.16
CA LEU A 113 1.43 -3.42 -12.60
C LEU A 113 1.43 -3.53 -14.14
N ALA A 114 0.52 -2.84 -14.81
CA ALA A 114 0.40 -2.86 -16.26
C ALA A 114 1.65 -2.30 -16.98
N THR A 115 2.16 -1.16 -16.50
CA THR A 115 3.36 -0.52 -17.09
C THR A 115 4.65 -1.30 -16.85
N GLY A 116 4.73 -2.08 -15.76
CA GLY A 116 5.85 -2.98 -15.49
C GLY A 116 5.84 -4.23 -16.37
N ILE A 117 4.67 -4.84 -16.59
CA ILE A 117 4.54 -6.09 -17.37
C ILE A 117 4.44 -5.82 -18.88
N ARG A 118 3.97 -4.63 -19.29
CA ARG A 118 3.92 -4.14 -20.68
C ARG A 118 3.12 -5.05 -21.63
N ARG A 119 1.96 -5.53 -21.18
CA ARG A 119 1.00 -6.28 -22.02
C ARG A 119 -0.25 -5.43 -22.21
N SER A 120 -0.69 -5.25 -23.46
CA SER A 120 -1.82 -4.37 -23.78
C SER A 120 -3.11 -4.75 -23.05
N TRP A 121 -3.38 -6.05 -22.88
CA TRP A 121 -4.54 -6.53 -22.13
C TRP A 121 -4.49 -6.15 -20.64
N LEU A 122 -3.30 -6.08 -20.04
CA LEU A 122 -3.12 -5.63 -18.65
C LEU A 122 -3.36 -4.13 -18.52
N THR A 123 -3.01 -3.33 -19.52
CA THR A 123 -3.32 -1.90 -19.54
C THR A 123 -4.83 -1.68 -19.57
N ILE A 124 -5.55 -2.41 -20.44
CA ILE A 124 -7.02 -2.37 -20.50
C ILE A 124 -7.61 -2.81 -19.16
N LEU A 125 -7.14 -3.95 -18.62
CA LEU A 125 -7.60 -4.45 -17.33
C LEU A 125 -7.35 -3.43 -16.20
N ALA A 126 -6.19 -2.79 -16.18
CA ALA A 126 -5.87 -1.79 -15.16
C ALA A 126 -6.83 -0.59 -15.22
N VAL A 127 -7.08 -0.07 -16.43
CA VAL A 127 -8.03 1.04 -16.64
C VAL A 127 -9.43 0.64 -16.19
N VAL A 128 -9.92 -0.52 -16.62
CA VAL A 128 -11.25 -1.01 -16.22
C VAL A 128 -11.33 -1.17 -14.71
N LEU A 129 -10.34 -1.78 -14.08
CA LEU A 129 -10.38 -2.05 -12.64
C LEU A 129 -10.34 -0.79 -11.79
N PHE A 130 -9.44 0.16 -12.05
CA PHE A 130 -9.41 1.37 -11.20
C PHE A 130 -10.66 2.23 -11.40
N LEU A 131 -11.24 2.26 -12.61
CA LEU A 131 -12.50 2.96 -12.89
C LEU A 131 -13.65 2.30 -12.14
N LEU A 132 -13.81 0.98 -12.26
CA LEU A 132 -14.85 0.23 -11.55
C LEU A 132 -14.72 0.37 -10.02
N ILE A 133 -13.49 0.27 -9.49
CA ILE A 133 -13.23 0.45 -8.06
C ILE A 133 -13.63 1.85 -7.62
N GLY A 134 -13.24 2.91 -8.32
CA GLY A 134 -13.63 4.28 -7.96
C GLY A 134 -15.14 4.50 -8.06
N SER A 135 -15.78 4.07 -9.14
CA SER A 135 -17.23 4.17 -9.32
C SER A 135 -18.02 3.43 -8.24
N SER A 136 -17.55 2.26 -7.80
CA SER A 136 -18.17 1.54 -6.69
C SER A 136 -18.19 2.34 -5.39
N ARG A 137 -17.20 3.23 -5.16
CA ARG A 137 -17.17 4.11 -3.97
C ARG A 137 -18.24 5.20 -4.01
N ILE A 138 -18.58 5.67 -5.21
CA ILE A 138 -19.67 6.65 -5.43
C ILE A 138 -21.01 5.94 -5.27
N TYR A 139 -21.17 4.75 -5.88
CA TYR A 139 -22.36 3.91 -5.72
C TYR A 139 -22.70 3.60 -4.25
N LEU A 140 -21.69 3.20 -3.48
CA LEU A 140 -21.81 2.95 -2.04
C LEU A 140 -21.98 4.23 -1.20
N ALA A 141 -21.93 5.41 -1.83
CA ALA A 141 -22.00 6.74 -1.22
C ALA A 141 -21.02 7.01 -0.07
N VAL A 142 -19.91 6.27 -0.04
CA VAL A 142 -18.83 6.48 0.94
C VAL A 142 -17.85 7.57 0.51
N HIS A 143 -17.90 8.00 -0.76
CA HIS A 143 -17.11 9.08 -1.35
C HIS A 143 -17.92 9.87 -2.37
N SER A 144 -17.63 11.17 -2.46
CA SER A 144 -18.13 12.02 -3.54
C SER A 144 -17.33 11.82 -4.84
N PRO A 145 -17.91 12.12 -6.02
CA PRO A 145 -17.21 12.03 -7.30
C PRO A 145 -15.86 12.76 -7.34
N SER A 146 -15.78 13.97 -6.77
CA SER A 146 -14.53 14.72 -6.63
C SER A 146 -13.45 14.00 -5.84
N ASP A 147 -13.81 13.31 -4.74
CA ASP A 147 -12.88 12.51 -3.94
C ASP A 147 -12.26 11.38 -4.79
N VAL A 148 -13.07 10.77 -5.67
CA VAL A 148 -12.66 9.67 -6.55
C VAL A 148 -11.79 10.17 -7.70
N LEU A 149 -12.20 11.25 -8.37
CA LEU A 149 -11.44 11.86 -9.46
C LEU A 149 -10.05 12.29 -8.99
N VAL A 150 -9.94 13.00 -7.86
CA VAL A 150 -8.64 13.39 -7.32
C VAL A 150 -7.86 12.17 -6.86
N GLY A 151 -8.51 11.15 -6.29
CA GLY A 151 -7.87 9.88 -5.96
C GLY A 151 -7.17 9.26 -7.17
N TRP A 152 -7.87 9.13 -8.30
CA TRP A 152 -7.27 8.61 -9.54
C TRP A 152 -6.12 9.47 -10.04
N VAL A 153 -6.29 10.80 -10.09
CA VAL A 153 -5.24 11.73 -10.54
C VAL A 153 -3.98 11.61 -9.68
N VAL A 154 -4.12 11.60 -8.35
CA VAL A 154 -3.00 11.44 -7.43
C VAL A 154 -2.32 10.08 -7.63
N GLY A 155 -3.09 9.01 -7.77
CA GLY A 155 -2.53 7.66 -7.98
C GLY A 155 -1.74 7.54 -9.28
N LEU A 156 -2.27 8.09 -10.37
CA LEU A 156 -1.58 8.14 -11.67
C LEU A 156 -0.32 9.03 -11.61
N LEU A 157 -0.40 10.17 -10.92
CA LEU A 157 0.75 11.06 -10.72
C LEU A 157 1.86 10.38 -9.93
N VAL A 158 1.52 9.63 -8.87
CA VAL A 158 2.48 8.83 -8.10
C VAL A 158 3.20 7.82 -9.00
N VAL A 159 2.47 7.12 -9.87
CA VAL A 159 3.07 6.16 -10.83
C VAL A 159 3.98 6.87 -11.83
N PHE A 160 3.53 8.00 -12.38
CA PHE A 160 4.33 8.80 -13.31
C PHE A 160 5.64 9.26 -12.68
N LEU A 161 5.59 9.85 -11.48
CA LEU A 161 6.76 10.30 -10.75
C LEU A 161 7.69 9.13 -10.39
N ALA A 162 7.12 7.98 -10.01
CA ALA A 162 7.91 6.79 -9.71
C ALA A 162 8.70 6.29 -10.94
N HIS A 163 8.10 6.31 -12.12
CA HIS A 163 8.80 5.97 -13.37
C HIS A 163 9.92 6.96 -13.67
N LEU A 164 9.68 8.27 -13.52
CA LEU A 164 10.74 9.28 -13.69
C LEU A 164 11.91 9.05 -12.73
N ILE A 165 11.62 8.79 -11.45
CA ILE A 165 12.64 8.53 -10.43
C ILE A 165 13.42 7.24 -10.75
N PHE A 166 12.74 6.17 -11.13
CA PHE A 166 13.39 4.91 -11.47
C PHE A 166 14.22 4.99 -12.74
N GLU A 167 13.74 5.66 -13.79
CA GLU A 167 14.52 5.90 -14.99
C GLU A 167 15.74 6.77 -14.69
N TRP A 168 15.56 7.87 -13.96
CA TRP A 168 16.65 8.74 -13.54
C TRP A 168 17.70 7.97 -12.73
N TYR A 169 17.27 7.14 -11.78
CA TYR A 169 18.16 6.30 -10.97
C TYR A 169 18.94 5.31 -11.84
N GLN A 170 18.27 4.63 -12.78
CA GLN A 170 18.91 3.65 -13.66
C GLN A 170 19.90 4.32 -14.62
N ARG A 171 19.55 5.46 -15.22
CA ARG A 171 20.46 6.26 -16.08
C ARG A 171 21.66 6.79 -15.29
N SER A 172 21.45 7.29 -14.08
CA SER A 172 22.51 7.81 -13.21
C SER A 172 23.48 6.71 -12.80
N LYS A 173 22.98 5.51 -12.50
CA LYS A 173 23.80 4.33 -12.19
C LYS A 173 24.66 3.87 -13.38
N LEU A 174 24.17 4.06 -14.61
CA LEU A 174 24.92 3.77 -15.84
C LEU A 174 25.96 4.85 -16.15
N LYS A 175 25.66 6.13 -15.89
CA LYS A 175 26.51 7.28 -16.19
C LYS A 175 27.64 7.49 -15.17
N ASN A 176 27.37 7.34 -13.88
CA ASN A 176 28.37 7.49 -12.82
C ASN A 176 29.02 6.15 -12.47
N ARG A 177 30.16 5.84 -13.09
CA ARG A 177 31.03 4.72 -12.68
C ARG A 177 31.70 4.96 -11.31
N HIS A 178 31.81 6.22 -10.88
CA HIS A 178 32.26 6.58 -9.54
C HIS A 178 31.12 6.48 -8.54
N LYS A 179 30.91 5.28 -7.99
CA LYS A 179 29.95 5.07 -6.90
C LYS A 179 30.43 5.80 -5.66
N LEU A 180 29.66 6.77 -5.17
CA LEU A 180 29.77 7.20 -3.78
C LEU A 180 29.52 5.96 -2.91
N LYS A 181 30.56 5.47 -2.23
CA LYS A 181 30.45 4.29 -1.37
C LYS A 181 29.75 4.71 -0.09
N VAL A 182 28.42 4.69 -0.11
CA VAL A 182 27.61 4.81 1.11
C VAL A 182 27.80 3.53 1.92
N SER A 183 28.21 3.65 3.18
CA SER A 183 28.36 2.48 4.05
C SER A 183 26.99 1.84 4.30
N TRP A 184 26.98 0.54 4.53
CA TRP A 184 25.72 -0.16 4.82
C TRP A 184 25.07 0.36 6.11
N GLY A 185 25.89 0.73 7.12
CA GLY A 185 25.42 1.38 8.34
C GLY A 185 24.71 2.71 8.06
N LEU A 186 25.30 3.58 7.25
CA LEU A 186 24.67 4.84 6.85
C LEU A 186 23.37 4.61 6.06
N SER A 187 23.32 3.59 5.21
CA SER A 187 22.09 3.22 4.47
C SER A 187 20.96 2.80 5.43
N LEU A 188 21.28 2.02 6.46
CA LEU A 188 20.33 1.64 7.51
C LEU A 188 19.83 2.87 8.28
N THR A 189 20.76 3.75 8.69
CA THR A 189 20.41 4.97 9.40
C THR A 189 19.46 5.84 8.57
N LEU A 190 19.75 6.04 7.28
CA LEU A 190 18.89 6.83 6.39
C LEU A 190 17.53 6.18 6.13
N ALA A 191 17.48 4.84 6.04
CA ALA A 191 16.23 4.09 5.89
C ALA A 191 15.26 4.25 7.08
N VAL A 192 15.78 4.65 8.24
CA VAL A 192 14.98 4.96 9.44
C VAL A 192 14.78 6.47 9.58
N ALA A 193 15.86 7.25 9.54
CA ALA A 193 15.84 8.68 9.84
C ALA A 193 15.04 9.49 8.82
N LEU A 194 15.17 9.22 7.52
CA LEU A 194 14.47 10.01 6.50
C LEU A 194 12.95 9.81 6.55
N PRO A 195 12.40 8.58 6.60
CA PRO A 195 10.97 8.41 6.74
C PRO A 195 10.42 8.93 8.07
N LEU A 196 11.20 8.96 9.15
CA LEU A 196 10.73 9.53 10.42
C LEU A 196 10.37 11.01 10.32
N ILE A 197 11.01 11.76 9.44
CA ILE A 197 10.67 13.18 9.18
C ILE A 197 9.21 13.31 8.69
N LEU A 198 8.71 12.30 7.97
CA LEU A 198 7.33 12.29 7.46
C LEU A 198 6.27 12.26 8.57
N VAL A 199 6.61 11.84 9.78
CA VAL A 199 5.70 11.91 10.94
C VAL A 199 5.32 13.36 11.25
N ALA A 200 6.25 14.30 11.06
CA ALA A 200 6.00 15.72 11.30
C ALA A 200 4.96 16.32 10.34
N PHE A 201 4.83 15.76 9.12
CA PHE A 201 3.89 16.24 8.10
C PHE A 201 2.53 15.55 8.15
N ASN A 202 2.43 14.41 8.84
CA ASN A 202 1.18 13.67 9.01
C ASN A 202 1.13 13.06 10.41
N TYR A 203 0.91 13.91 11.41
CA TYR A 203 0.95 13.55 12.82
C TYR A 203 -0.35 12.88 13.29
N THR A 204 -0.66 11.72 12.71
CA THR A 204 -1.87 10.92 13.01
C THR A 204 -1.54 9.44 13.14
N ILE A 205 -2.38 8.65 13.82
CA ILE A 205 -2.17 7.20 13.93
C ILE A 205 -1.90 6.54 12.57
N ASN A 206 -2.62 6.93 11.52
CA ASN A 206 -2.42 6.37 10.17
C ASN A 206 -1.13 6.88 9.52
N GLY A 207 -0.73 8.12 9.76
CA GLY A 207 0.58 8.64 9.36
C GLY A 207 1.72 7.86 10.00
N PHE A 208 1.65 7.62 11.32
CA PHE A 208 2.63 6.80 12.04
C PHE A 208 2.70 5.36 11.51
N LYS A 209 1.55 4.71 11.27
CA LYS A 209 1.49 3.36 10.65
C LYS A 209 2.15 3.33 9.27
N SER A 210 1.85 4.33 8.43
CA SER A 210 2.40 4.46 7.08
C SER A 210 3.92 4.63 7.10
N VAL A 211 4.43 5.49 7.98
CA VAL A 211 5.88 5.66 8.20
C VAL A 211 6.50 4.37 8.70
N GLY A 212 5.86 3.68 9.64
CA GLY A 212 6.28 2.35 10.10
C GLY A 212 6.43 1.37 8.93
N PHE A 213 5.41 1.28 8.07
CA PHE A 213 5.48 0.46 6.86
C PHE A 213 6.67 0.82 5.97
N ILE A 214 6.91 2.12 5.68
CA ILE A 214 8.03 2.59 4.85
C ILE A 214 9.38 2.18 5.47
N ILE A 215 9.59 2.47 6.76
CA ILE A 215 10.82 2.11 7.47
C ILE A 215 11.05 0.61 7.38
N GLY A 216 10.03 -0.18 7.71
CA GLY A 216 10.16 -1.63 7.70
C GLY A 216 10.42 -2.19 6.30
N PHE A 217 9.88 -1.56 5.26
CA PHE A 217 10.10 -1.97 3.87
C PHE A 217 11.54 -1.68 3.43
N LEU A 218 12.07 -0.49 3.76
CA LEU A 218 13.44 -0.09 3.43
C LEU A 218 14.47 -0.89 4.24
N VAL A 219 14.30 -1.00 5.55
CA VAL A 219 15.17 -1.79 6.42
C VAL A 219 15.11 -3.27 6.05
N GLY A 220 13.90 -3.81 5.86
CA GLY A 220 13.69 -5.18 5.41
C GLY A 220 14.40 -5.45 4.08
N GLY A 221 14.29 -4.55 3.10
CA GLY A 221 14.99 -4.69 1.82
C GLY A 221 16.51 -4.71 1.96
N LEU A 222 17.08 -3.82 2.79
CA LEU A 222 18.52 -3.77 3.05
C LEU A 222 19.04 -5.02 3.77
N LEU A 223 18.25 -5.60 4.68
CA LEU A 223 18.57 -6.84 5.38
C LEU A 223 18.46 -8.06 4.44
N GLU A 224 17.39 -8.12 3.66
CA GLU A 224 17.14 -9.22 2.72
C GLU A 224 18.22 -9.28 1.63
N ASP A 225 18.59 -8.15 1.02
CA ASP A 225 19.65 -8.09 0.01
C ASP A 225 21.04 -8.46 0.57
N LYS A 226 21.31 -8.15 1.85
CA LYS A 226 22.60 -8.45 2.49
C LYS A 226 22.71 -9.89 2.97
N TYR A 227 21.70 -10.40 3.66
CA TYR A 227 21.79 -11.65 4.42
C TYR A 227 21.04 -12.82 3.77
N VAL A 228 19.94 -12.57 3.06
CA VAL A 228 19.06 -13.65 2.56
C VAL A 228 19.29 -13.92 1.09
N LYS A 229 19.29 -12.88 0.24
CA LYS A 229 19.36 -12.98 -1.23
C LYS A 229 18.35 -13.98 -1.77
N PHE A 230 17.09 -13.77 -1.43
CA PHE A 230 15.97 -14.66 -1.69
C PHE A 230 15.73 -14.90 -3.18
N ASP A 231 15.48 -16.16 -3.55
CA ASP A 231 15.04 -16.59 -4.88
C ASP A 231 13.56 -16.99 -4.84
N VAL A 232 12.77 -16.44 -5.78
CA VAL A 232 11.33 -16.70 -5.88
C VAL A 232 11.04 -18.11 -6.39
N LYS A 233 11.97 -18.75 -7.12
CA LYS A 233 11.78 -20.05 -7.77
C LYS A 233 11.40 -21.13 -6.75
N ALA A 234 10.29 -21.82 -7.04
CA ALA A 234 9.82 -22.99 -6.31
C ALA A 234 8.72 -23.70 -7.11
N THR A 235 8.30 -24.89 -6.66
CA THR A 235 7.10 -25.56 -7.17
C THR A 235 5.83 -24.86 -6.70
N PHE A 236 4.70 -25.13 -7.37
CA PHE A 236 3.40 -24.53 -7.03
C PHE A 236 3.00 -24.77 -5.56
N LEU A 237 3.17 -26.00 -5.05
CA LEU A 237 2.87 -26.31 -3.65
C LEU A 237 3.76 -25.50 -2.69
N LYS A 238 5.05 -25.34 -3.02
CA LYS A 238 5.95 -24.50 -2.23
C LYS A 238 5.54 -23.02 -2.27
N HIS A 239 5.01 -22.52 -3.38
CA HIS A 239 4.43 -21.16 -3.44
C HIS A 239 3.22 -21.00 -2.53
N ILE A 240 2.30 -21.98 -2.51
CA ILE A 240 1.18 -21.97 -1.57
C ILE A 240 1.70 -21.91 -0.13
N LEU A 241 2.67 -22.76 0.22
CA LEU A 241 3.26 -22.78 1.56
C LEU A 241 3.93 -21.45 1.91
N LYS A 242 4.66 -20.81 0.98
CA LYS A 242 5.24 -19.48 1.19
C LYS A 242 4.15 -18.46 1.56
N VAL A 243 3.07 -18.42 0.78
CA VAL A 243 1.97 -17.46 1.00
C VAL A 243 1.27 -17.72 2.33
N VAL A 244 0.95 -18.98 2.66
CA VAL A 244 0.28 -19.33 3.92
C VAL A 244 1.16 -18.99 5.13
N ILE A 245 2.43 -19.39 5.13
CA ILE A 245 3.36 -19.11 6.25
C ILE A 245 3.60 -17.61 6.37
N GLY A 246 3.84 -16.93 5.26
CA GLY A 246 4.13 -15.50 5.24
C GLY A 246 2.94 -14.65 5.69
N ILE A 247 1.75 -14.88 5.12
CA ILE A 247 0.53 -14.16 5.53
C ILE A 247 0.16 -14.51 6.98
N GLY A 248 0.28 -15.78 7.38
CA GLY A 248 0.06 -16.20 8.76
C GLY A 248 0.94 -15.43 9.75
N GLY A 249 2.23 -15.28 9.45
CA GLY A 249 3.15 -14.49 10.27
C GLY A 249 2.83 -13.00 10.29
N ILE A 250 2.47 -12.41 9.14
CA ILE A 250 2.04 -10.99 9.09
C ILE A 250 0.78 -10.78 9.93
N MET A 251 -0.21 -11.68 9.85
CA MET A 251 -1.44 -11.59 10.65
C MET A 251 -1.18 -11.80 12.14
N ALA A 252 -0.30 -12.74 12.50
CA ALA A 252 0.14 -12.95 13.88
C ALA A 252 0.77 -11.69 14.47
N LEU A 253 1.62 -10.97 13.71
CA LEU A 253 2.18 -9.68 14.14
C LEU A 253 1.12 -8.58 14.20
N ARG A 254 0.21 -8.52 13.21
CA ARG A 254 -0.87 -7.51 13.14
C ARG A 254 -1.77 -7.58 14.37
N ILE A 255 -2.14 -8.78 14.79
CA ILE A 255 -3.06 -9.04 15.91
C ILE A 255 -2.28 -9.08 17.23
N GLY A 256 -1.22 -9.88 17.30
CA GLY A 256 -0.49 -10.18 18.54
C GLY A 256 0.34 -9.04 19.10
N LEU A 257 0.94 -8.18 18.26
CA LEU A 257 1.71 -7.03 18.77
C LEU A 257 0.83 -5.91 19.34
N LYS A 258 -0.45 -5.84 18.93
CA LYS A 258 -1.35 -4.77 19.38
C LYS A 258 -1.50 -4.75 20.92
N PRO A 259 -1.91 -5.84 21.61
CA PRO A 259 -2.02 -5.85 23.07
C PRO A 259 -0.65 -5.73 23.76
N VAL A 260 0.41 -6.33 23.20
CA VAL A 260 1.76 -6.27 23.78
C VAL A 260 2.29 -4.84 23.82
N LEU A 261 2.19 -4.10 22.72
CA LEU A 261 2.65 -2.71 22.66
C LEU A 261 1.79 -1.79 23.52
N ALA A 262 0.48 -2.03 23.61
CA ALA A 262 -0.40 -1.29 24.50
C ALA A 262 -0.06 -1.49 25.99
N ALA A 263 0.47 -2.66 26.37
CA ALA A 263 0.90 -2.93 27.74
C ALA A 263 2.26 -2.30 28.11
N ILE A 264 3.15 -2.14 27.12
CA ILE A 264 4.54 -1.68 27.35
C ILE A 264 4.68 -0.17 27.14
N ILE A 265 3.91 0.41 26.21
CA ILE A 265 3.98 1.85 25.90
C ILE A 265 2.91 2.55 26.74
N PRO A 266 3.29 3.26 27.82
CA PRO A 266 2.33 3.90 28.71
C PRO A 266 1.50 4.93 27.94
N ALA A 267 0.21 5.05 28.29
CA ALA A 267 -0.68 6.07 27.77
C ALA A 267 -0.14 7.45 28.16
N THR A 268 0.61 8.06 27.24
CA THR A 268 1.09 9.43 27.33
C THR A 268 0.10 10.34 26.59
N GLY A 269 0.12 11.63 26.90
CA GLY A 269 -0.89 12.62 26.49
C GLY A 269 -1.29 12.61 25.01
N PHE A 270 -2.38 13.33 24.72
CA PHE A 270 -2.95 13.40 23.38
C PHE A 270 -1.95 13.90 22.34
N LEU A 271 -2.13 13.45 21.09
CA LEU A 271 -1.36 13.93 19.94
C LEU A 271 -1.59 15.44 19.73
N ALA A 272 -0.77 16.29 20.35
CA ALA A 272 -0.66 17.70 20.01
C ALA A 272 0.40 17.87 18.93
N ASN A 273 0.02 18.41 17.77
CA ASN A 273 0.94 18.63 16.66
C ASN A 273 1.97 19.71 17.03
N PRO A 274 3.28 19.41 17.07
CA PRO A 274 4.31 20.38 17.45
C PRO A 274 4.50 21.53 16.43
N ILE A 275 3.93 21.42 15.23
CA ILE A 275 4.07 22.41 14.13
C ILE A 275 2.81 23.30 13.99
N GLY A 276 1.85 23.22 14.90
CA GLY A 276 0.69 24.12 14.93
C GLY A 276 -0.31 23.93 13.78
N THR A 277 -0.17 22.89 12.94
CA THR A 277 -1.20 22.57 11.95
C THR A 277 -2.33 21.78 12.61
N VAL A 278 -3.52 22.37 12.58
CA VAL A 278 -4.78 21.88 13.15
C VAL A 278 -4.98 20.39 12.83
N GLY A 279 -5.38 19.55 13.80
CA GLY A 279 -6.14 18.32 13.53
C GLY A 279 -5.89 17.09 14.42
N ALA A 280 -6.86 16.79 15.28
CA ALA A 280 -7.48 15.46 15.35
C ALA A 280 -8.90 15.59 15.95
N PRO A 281 -9.97 15.09 15.31
CA PRO A 281 -11.27 14.87 15.95
C PRO A 281 -11.35 13.55 16.73
N GLU A 282 -10.23 12.91 17.06
CA GLU A 282 -10.23 11.78 18.00
C GLU A 282 -9.11 11.97 19.03
N PRO A 283 -9.35 11.65 20.30
CA PRO A 283 -8.32 11.63 21.35
C PRO A 283 -7.38 10.43 21.17
N ALA A 284 -6.64 10.41 20.06
CA ALA A 284 -5.56 9.46 19.83
C ALA A 284 -4.33 9.87 20.65
N THR A 285 -3.79 8.93 21.42
CA THR A 285 -2.59 9.16 22.23
C THR A 285 -1.32 9.05 21.39
N LEU A 286 -0.25 9.78 21.76
CA LEU A 286 1.07 9.58 21.15
C LEU A 286 1.56 8.13 21.26
N ALA A 287 1.21 7.48 22.37
CA ALA A 287 1.45 6.06 22.61
C ALA A 287 0.86 5.17 21.50
N GLU A 288 -0.38 5.41 21.08
CA GLU A 288 -1.02 4.65 19.99
C GLU A 288 -0.34 4.88 18.63
N GLY A 289 0.09 6.10 18.36
CA GLY A 289 0.88 6.42 17.17
C GLY A 289 2.19 5.64 17.14
N ILE A 290 2.98 5.71 18.22
CA ILE A 290 4.26 4.99 18.34
C ILE A 290 4.06 3.47 18.26
N ALA A 291 3.05 2.93 18.95
CA ALA A 291 2.69 1.51 18.86
C ALA A 291 2.32 1.11 17.42
N GLY A 292 1.58 1.98 16.72
CA GLY A 292 1.25 1.83 15.31
C GLY A 292 2.51 1.76 14.43
N LEU A 293 3.43 2.70 14.59
CA LEU A 293 4.69 2.75 13.85
C LEU A 293 5.52 1.47 14.06
N ILE A 294 5.74 1.06 15.31
CA ILE A 294 6.55 -0.12 15.66
C ILE A 294 5.91 -1.38 15.07
N ARG A 295 4.60 -1.57 15.28
CA ARG A 295 3.89 -2.76 14.78
C ARG A 295 3.97 -2.88 13.27
N TYR A 296 3.73 -1.79 12.56
CA TYR A 296 3.69 -1.79 11.10
C TYR A 296 5.09 -1.89 10.49
N ALA A 297 6.12 -1.34 11.16
CA ALA A 297 7.52 -1.59 10.81
C ALA A 297 7.87 -3.08 10.98
N ALA A 298 7.49 -3.70 12.09
CA ALA A 298 7.73 -5.13 12.33
C ALA A 298 7.03 -6.00 11.28
N MET A 299 5.78 -5.68 10.91
CA MET A 299 5.05 -6.39 9.85
C MET A 299 5.78 -6.30 8.49
N SER A 300 6.24 -5.12 8.08
CA SER A 300 7.00 -4.95 6.83
C SER A 300 8.36 -5.66 6.86
N ILE A 301 9.11 -5.54 7.97
CA ILE A 301 10.39 -6.26 8.13
C ILE A 301 10.16 -7.77 8.06
N PHE A 302 9.07 -8.26 8.67
CA PHE A 302 8.73 -9.67 8.58
C PHE A 302 8.45 -10.08 7.13
N GLY A 303 7.57 -9.36 6.43
CA GLY A 303 7.20 -9.72 5.06
C GLY A 303 8.36 -9.66 4.05
N ILE A 304 9.24 -8.66 4.20
CA ILE A 304 10.33 -8.41 3.25
C ILE A 304 11.61 -9.17 3.61
N TYR A 305 11.90 -9.44 4.88
CA TYR A 305 13.14 -10.08 5.33
C TYR A 305 12.93 -11.42 6.04
N VAL A 306 12.15 -11.45 7.12
CA VAL A 306 12.05 -12.65 7.97
C VAL A 306 11.34 -13.80 7.26
N ALA A 307 10.25 -13.54 6.55
CA ALA A 307 9.53 -14.55 5.78
C ALA A 307 10.42 -15.17 4.68
N PRO A 308 11.11 -14.38 3.84
CA PRO A 308 12.13 -14.92 2.92
C PRO A 308 13.24 -15.73 3.59
N LEU A 309 13.72 -15.33 4.77
CA LEU A 309 14.67 -16.12 5.56
C LEU A 309 14.07 -17.46 5.98
N ILE A 310 12.84 -17.49 6.49
CA ILE A 310 12.12 -18.71 6.84
C ILE A 310 11.96 -19.61 5.61
N PHE A 311 11.56 -19.06 4.46
CA PHE A 311 11.41 -19.83 3.22
C PHE A 311 12.71 -20.50 2.79
N ARG A 312 13.84 -19.80 2.97
CA ARG A 312 15.16 -20.35 2.69
C ARG A 312 15.52 -21.47 3.67
N LEU A 313 15.28 -21.28 4.96
CA LEU A 313 15.53 -22.29 6.01
C LEU A 313 14.68 -23.55 5.79
N LEU A 314 13.43 -23.39 5.37
CA LEU A 314 12.49 -24.48 5.06
C LEU A 314 12.68 -25.07 3.66
N LYS A 315 13.70 -24.65 2.89
CA LYS A 315 13.95 -25.09 1.50
C LYS A 315 12.74 -24.91 0.57
N LEU A 316 11.93 -23.90 0.83
CA LEU A 316 10.79 -23.49 0.00
C LEU A 316 11.22 -22.60 -1.18
N SER A 317 12.45 -22.10 -1.17
CA SER A 317 13.05 -21.26 -2.23
C SER A 317 14.36 -21.83 -2.74
N GLY A 318 14.56 -21.77 -4.06
CA GLY A 318 15.76 -22.31 -4.70
C GLY A 318 15.66 -23.81 -4.94
N VAL A 319 16.27 -24.25 -6.06
CA VAL A 319 16.24 -25.61 -6.63
C VAL A 319 14.85 -26.05 -7.13
N VAL A 320 14.69 -25.99 -8.45
CA VAL A 320 13.81 -26.91 -9.18
C VAL A 320 14.75 -27.98 -9.73
N ALA A 321 14.78 -29.16 -9.12
CA ALA A 321 15.31 -30.34 -9.80
C ALA A 321 14.25 -30.72 -10.86
N ASP A 322 14.71 -30.80 -12.10
CA ASP A 322 14.08 -31.33 -13.31
C ASP A 322 12.76 -30.70 -13.80
N ALA A 323 12.90 -29.90 -14.87
CA ALA A 323 11.92 -29.86 -15.95
C ALA A 323 12.67 -30.16 -17.27
N PRO A 324 12.16 -31.04 -18.15
CA PRO A 324 12.84 -31.39 -19.40
C PRO A 324 12.97 -30.15 -20.29
N ASN A 325 14.07 -30.07 -21.04
CA ASN A 325 14.33 -29.07 -22.08
C ASN A 325 13.09 -28.85 -22.97
N ASP A 326 12.63 -27.61 -23.10
CA ASP A 326 12.59 -26.88 -24.39
C ASP A 326 11.72 -25.62 -24.32
N THR A 327 12.36 -24.45 -24.38
CA THR A 327 12.13 -23.32 -25.33
C THR A 327 12.71 -22.02 -24.76
N PRO A 328 13.41 -21.20 -25.57
CA PRO A 328 14.15 -20.05 -25.08
C PRO A 328 13.21 -18.89 -24.75
N ALA A 329 13.05 -18.62 -23.45
CA ALA A 329 12.36 -17.43 -22.97
C ALA A 329 13.16 -16.17 -23.35
N ARG A 330 12.57 -15.33 -24.21
CA ARG A 330 13.03 -13.97 -24.50
C ARG A 330 13.31 -13.22 -23.19
N SER A 331 14.51 -12.66 -23.13
CA SER A 331 15.02 -11.80 -22.06
C SER A 331 14.00 -10.74 -21.63
N ILE A 332 13.55 -10.81 -20.38
CA ILE A 332 12.96 -9.66 -19.69
C ILE A 332 14.15 -8.76 -19.31
N GLY A 333 14.49 -7.85 -20.23
CA GLY A 333 15.54 -6.85 -20.06
C GLY A 333 15.02 -5.59 -19.37
N VAL A 334 15.72 -5.25 -18.27
CA VAL A 334 15.91 -3.93 -17.61
C VAL A 334 14.79 -3.35 -16.75
#